data_AF-A0A2V6WU39-F1
#
_entry.id   AF-A0A2V6WU39-F1
#
_cell.length_a   1.000
_cell.length_b   1.000
_cell.length_c   1.000
_cell.angle_alpha   90.00
_cell.angle_beta   90.00
_cell.angle_gamma   90.00
#
_symmetry.space_group_name_H-M   'P 1'
#
loop_
_entity.id
_entity.type
_entity.pdbx_description
1 polymer ?
#
loop_
_entity_poly.entity_id
_entity_poly.type
_entity_poly.pdbx_seq_one_letter_code
_entity_poly.pdbx_strand_id
1 'polypeptide(L)' 'FKDADLLGLPVRVTVGTALAKEGVVEVRSRRTRAERRVPPAGVAAAVREVAGPG' A
#
# COMPACT_ATOMS: atom_id res chain seq x y z
N PHE A 1 -4.79 4.50 -9.74
CA PHE A 1 -4.84 4.84 -8.30
C PHE A 1 -6.19 5.33 -7.86
N LYS A 2 -6.76 6.34 -8.55
CA LYS A 2 -8.03 6.96 -8.12
C LYS A 2 -9.20 5.98 -8.13
N ASP A 3 -9.21 5.00 -9.03
CA ASP A 3 -10.27 3.98 -9.09
C ASP A 3 -10.32 3.12 -7.83
N ALA A 4 -9.17 2.72 -7.27
CA ALA A 4 -9.12 1.99 -6.00
C ALA A 4 -9.72 2.80 -4.84
N ASP A 5 -9.48 4.13 -4.84
CA ASP A 5 -10.01 5.03 -3.83
C ASP A 5 -11.54 5.23 -4.00
N LEU A 6 -12.01 5.32 -5.26
CA LEU A 6 -13.43 5.42 -5.62
C LEU A 6 -14.22 4.14 -5.32
N LEU A 7 -13.63 2.98 -5.61
CA LEU A 7 -14.20 1.66 -5.32
C LEU A 7 -14.14 1.30 -3.83
N GLY A 8 -13.47 2.11 -3.02
CA GLY A 8 -13.45 1.94 -1.58
C GLY A 8 -12.51 0.83 -1.09
N LEU A 9 -11.49 0.46 -1.87
CA LEU A 9 -10.53 -0.56 -1.47
C LEU A 9 -9.85 -0.17 -0.15
N PRO A 10 -9.80 -1.06 0.85
CA PRO A 10 -9.32 -0.71 2.18
C PRO A 10 -7.81 -0.44 2.20
N VAL A 11 -7.07 -1.12 1.32
CA VAL A 11 -5.62 -0.99 1.17
C VAL A 11 -5.27 -0.87 -0.31
N ARG A 12 -4.33 0.02 -0.62
CA ARG A 12 -3.76 0.22 -1.95
C ARG A 12 -2.28 -0.16 -1.93
N VAL A 13 -1.87 -0.97 -2.90
CA VAL A 13 -0.46 -1.33 -3.13
C VAL A 13 -0.03 -0.70 -4.45
N THR A 14 0.96 0.19 -4.39
CA THR A 14 1.46 0.95 -5.54
C THR A 14 2.84 0.43 -5.92
N VAL A 15 2.96 -0.10 -7.13
CA VAL A 15 4.23 -0.41 -7.79
C VAL A 15 4.37 0.55 -8.97
N GLY A 16 5.41 1.37 -8.97
CA GLY A 16 5.67 2.35 -10.02
C GLY A 16 7.15 2.49 -10.31
N THR A 17 7.50 3.02 -11.47
CA THR A 17 8.89 3.05 -11.96
C THR A 17 9.89 3.68 -10.98
N ALA A 18 9.51 4.76 -10.28
CA ALA A 18 10.36 5.37 -9.26
C ALA A 18 10.57 4.45 -8.05
N LEU A 19 9.48 3.91 -7.49
CA LEU A 19 9.53 2.98 -6.35
C LEU A 19 10.30 1.69 -6.69
N ALA A 20 10.13 1.18 -7.91
CA ALA A 20 10.84 0.00 -8.39
C ALA A 20 12.35 0.23 -8.50
N LYS A 21 12.79 1.42 -8.93
CA LYS A 21 14.22 1.81 -8.93
C LYS A 21 14.80 1.90 -7.53
N GLU A 22 13.99 2.31 -6.56
CA GLU A 22 14.34 2.34 -5.13
C GLU A 22 14.24 0.95 -4.47
N GLY A 23 13.76 -0.07 -5.17
CA GLY A 23 13.59 -1.43 -4.64
C GLY A 23 12.43 -1.56 -3.65
N VAL A 24 11.45 -0.66 -3.69
CA VAL A 24 10.34 -0.61 -2.74
C VAL A 24 8.97 -0.61 -3.41
N VAL A 25 7.96 -0.88 -2.60
CA VAL A 25 6.53 -0.84 -2.92
C VAL A 25 5.84 0.01 -1.86
N GLU A 26 4.92 0.87 -2.26
CA GLU A 26 4.11 1.66 -1.32
C GLU A 26 2.83 0.89 -0.98
N VAL A 27 2.52 0.78 0.32
CA VAL A 27 1.28 0.21 0.85
C VAL A 27 0.56 1.28 1.65
N ARG A 28 -0.69 1.60 1.29
CA ARG A 28 -1.46 2.69 1.88
C ARG A 28 -2.83 2.24 2.38
N SER A 29 -3.19 2.64 3.59
CA SER A 29 -4.53 2.49 4.14
C SER A 29 -5.47 3.58 3.61
N ARG A 30 -6.66 3.22 3.15
CA ARG A 30 -7.71 4.19 2.81
C ARG A 30 -8.29 4.85 4.06
N ARG A 31 -8.55 4.06 5.10
CA ARG A 31 -9.22 4.49 6.35
C ARG A 31 -8.40 5.54 7.10
N THR A 32 -7.12 5.24 7.34
CA THR A 32 -6.25 6.10 8.17
C THR A 32 -5.34 7.01 7.36
N ARG A 33 -5.21 6.77 6.05
CA ARG A 33 -4.22 7.39 5.16
C ARG A 33 -2.76 7.07 5.53
N ALA A 34 -2.52 6.14 6.45
CA ALA A 34 -1.17 5.66 6.75
C ALA A 34 -0.55 5.02 5.49
N GLU A 35 0.73 5.33 5.24
CA GLU A 35 1.50 4.78 4.13
C GLU A 35 2.82 4.19 4.62
N ARG A 36 3.28 3.13 3.94
CA ARG A 36 4.60 2.52 4.17
C ARG A 36 5.25 2.18 2.86
N ARG A 37 6.56 2.41 2.76
CA ARG A 37 7.39 1.89 1.68
C ARG A 37 8.16 0.70 2.21
N VAL A 38 7.98 -0.46 1.58
CA VAL A 38 8.59 -1.71 2.00
C VAL A 38 9.19 -2.44 0.79
N PRO A 39 10.24 -3.25 0.96
CA PRO A 39 10.66 -4.18 -0.08
C PRO A 39 9.50 -5.11 -0.48
N PRO A 40 9.50 -5.67 -1.71
CA PRO A 40 8.43 -6.55 -2.18
C PRO A 40 8.11 -7.71 -1.22
N ALA A 41 9.13 -8.30 -0.59
CA ALA A 41 8.98 -9.38 0.39
C ALA A 41 8.21 -8.95 1.66
N GLY A 42 8.21 -7.65 2.00
CA GLY A 42 7.53 -7.10 3.18
C GLY A 42 6.08 -6.67 2.95
N VAL A 43 5.59 -6.71 1.70
CA VAL A 43 4.27 -6.16 1.34
C VAL A 43 3.14 -6.85 2.12
N ALA A 44 3.15 -8.18 2.20
CA ALA A 44 2.08 -8.91 2.88
C ALA A 44 1.99 -8.57 4.39
N ALA A 45 3.12 -8.38 5.05
CA ALA A 45 3.17 -7.96 6.45
C ALA A 45 2.65 -6.52 6.61
N ALA A 46 3.13 -5.60 5.75
CA ALA A 46 2.67 -4.20 5.75
C ALA A 46 1.17 -4.09 5.52
N VAL A 47 0.60 -4.87 4.58
CA VAL A 47 -0.85 -4.90 4.31
C VAL A 47 -1.64 -5.28 5.58
N ARG A 48 -1.21 -6.31 6.31
CA ARG A 48 -1.88 -6.73 7.57
C ARG A 48 -1.86 -5.62 8.62
N GLU A 49 -0.72 -4.94 8.74
CA GLU A 49 -0.53 -3.85 9.69
C GLU A 49 -1.37 -2.61 9.33
N VAL A 50 -1.42 -2.23 8.05
CA VAL A 50 -2.15 -1.02 7.62
C VAL A 50 -3.65 -1.24 7.43
N ALA A 51 -4.10 -2.48 7.20
CA ALA A 51 -5.52 -2.82 7.18
C ALA A 51 -6.12 -2.64 8.59
N GLY A 52 -5.39 -3.03 9.64
CA GLY A 52 -5.90 -3.13 11.00
C GLY A 52 -7.06 -4.14 11.10
N PRO A 53 -7.56 -4.45 12.31
CA PRO A 53 -8.84 -5.14 12.43
C PRO A 53 -9.93 -4.26 11.81
N GLY A 54 -10.80 -4.92 11.03
CA GLY A 54 -11.98 -4.32 10.41
C GLY A 54 -12.94 -3.83 11.47
#